data_AF-A0A3D0MQ10-F1
#
_entry.id   AF-A0A3D0MQ10-F1
#
_cell.length_a   1.000
_cell.length_b   1.000
_cell.length_c   1.000
_cell.angle_alpha   90.00
_cell.angle_beta   90.00
_cell.angle_gamma   90.00
#
_symmetry.space_group_name_H-M   'P 1'
#
loop_
_entity.id
_entity.type
_entity.pdbx_description
1 polymer ?
#
loop_
_entity_poly.entity_id
_entity_poly.type
_entity_poly.pdbx_seq_one_letter_code
_entity_poly.pdbx_strand_id
1 'polypeptide(L)'
;IVAALILGGLVWGGLDSIHPFGDPGQVAMDNYFIDHALVDRSAENVVTSIVFDFRGFDTIGEAAVLFTAVCSVTALFREGGKKK
;
A
#
# COMPACT_ATOMS: atom_id res chain seq x y z
N ILE A 1 -16.41 13.24 21.77
CA ILE A 1 -16.10 12.34 22.93
C ILE A 1 -16.37 10.88 22.56
N VAL A 2 -17.61 10.51 22.22
CA VAL A 2 -17.95 9.12 21.82
C VAL A 2 -17.08 8.58 20.67
N ALA A 3 -16.93 9.34 19.57
CA ALA A 3 -16.07 8.95 18.45
C ALA A 3 -14.58 8.77 18.85
N ALA A 4 -14.08 9.59 19.77
CA ALA A 4 -12.71 9.50 20.26
C ALA A 4 -12.52 8.27 21.16
N LEU A 5 -13.52 7.90 21.96
CA LEU A 5 -13.49 6.68 22.78
C LEU A 5 -13.53 5.41 21.91
N ILE A 6 -14.33 5.42 20.83
CA ILE A 6 -14.36 4.31 19.87
C ILE A 6 -13.02 4.16 19.16
N LEU A 7 -12.46 5.27 18.65
CA LEU A 7 -11.16 5.26 17.99
C LEU A 7 -10.05 4.81 18.95
N GLY A 8 -10.03 5.35 20.17
CA GLY A 8 -9.06 4.97 21.20
C GLY A 8 -9.16 3.50 21.58
N GLY A 9 -10.37 2.97 21.75
CA GLY A 9 -10.59 1.55 22.04
C GLY A 9 -10.15 0.64 20.89
N LEU A 10 -10.40 1.04 19.64
CA LEU A 10 -9.97 0.27 18.46
C LEU A 10 -8.44 0.25 18.32
N VAL A 11 -7.79 1.39 18.53
CA VAL A 11 -6.33 1.49 18.52
C VAL A 11 -5.72 0.64 19.64
N TRP A 12 -6.27 0.72 20.86
CA TRP A 12 -5.79 -0.06 21.99
C TRP A 12 -5.93 -1.56 21.76
N GLY A 13 -7.10 -2.03 21.32
CA GLY A 13 -7.32 -3.44 21.00
C GLY A 13 -6.43 -3.95 19.86
N GLY A 14 -6.11 -3.07 18.90
CA GLY A 14 -5.14 -3.37 17.84
C GLY A 14 -3.72 -3.55 18.39
N LEU A 15 -3.28 -2.68 19.30
CA LEU A 15 -1.97 -2.75 19.93
C LEU A 15 -1.79 -4.01 20.79
N ASP A 16 -2.83 -4.41 21.53
CA ASP A 16 -2.82 -5.64 22.34
C ASP A 16 -2.72 -6.92 21.48
N SER A 17 -3.04 -6.83 20.18
CA SER A 17 -3.03 -7.95 19.24
C SER A 17 -1.74 -8.06 18.41
N ILE A 18 -0.76 -7.18 18.62
CA ILE A 18 0.50 -7.19 17.86
C ILE A 18 1.41 -8.31 18.35
N HIS A 19 1.99 -9.04 17.39
CA HIS A 19 2.98 -10.08 17.67
C HIS A 19 4.24 -9.50 18.35
N PRO A 20 4.92 -10.23 19.25
CA PRO A 20 6.17 -9.79 19.83
C PRO A 20 7.22 -9.46 18.77
N PHE A 21 8.05 -8.46 19.04
CA PHE A 21 9.14 -8.11 18.12
C PHE A 21 10.07 -9.32 17.91
N GLY A 22 10.35 -9.64 16.64
CA GLY A 22 11.19 -10.78 16.26
C GLY A 22 10.44 -12.09 16.10
N ASP A 23 9.14 -12.15 16.37
CA ASP A 23 8.28 -13.30 16.05
C ASP A 23 7.32 -12.93 14.91
N PRO A 24 7.66 -13.27 13.66
CA PRO A 24 6.77 -13.02 12.52
C PRO A 24 5.51 -13.91 12.52
N GLY A 25 5.42 -14.92 13.40
CA GLY A 25 4.33 -15.87 13.40
C GLY A 25 4.34 -16.81 12.19
N GLN A 26 3.16 -17.30 11.79
CA GLN A 26 3.01 -18.22 10.67
C GLN A 26 2.82 -17.46 9.35
N VAL A 27 3.91 -17.19 8.65
CA VAL A 27 3.95 -16.39 7.41
C VAL A 27 4.36 -17.22 6.18
N ALA A 28 3.47 -18.11 5.73
CA ALA A 28 3.74 -19.00 4.59
C ALA A 28 4.07 -18.24 3.29
N MET A 29 3.47 -17.07 3.09
CA MET A 29 3.71 -16.22 1.91
C MET A 29 5.10 -15.58 1.92
N ASP A 30 5.61 -15.19 3.09
CA ASP A 30 6.90 -14.51 3.21
C ASP A 30 8.03 -15.44 2.77
N ASN A 31 8.01 -16.69 3.25
CA ASN A 31 8.96 -17.72 2.83
C ASN A 31 8.87 -17.98 1.33
N TYR A 32 7.66 -18.07 0.77
CA TYR A 32 7.49 -18.26 -0.67
C TYR A 32 8.15 -17.14 -1.48
N PHE A 33 7.92 -15.88 -1.11
CA PHE A 33 8.54 -14.75 -1.81
C PHE A 33 10.06 -14.72 -1.67
N ILE A 34 10.60 -15.06 -0.50
CA ILE A 34 12.05 -15.14 -0.28
C ILE A 34 12.67 -16.21 -1.19
N ASP A 35 12.05 -17.39 -1.26
CA ASP A 35 12.59 -18.53 -2.01
C ASP A 35 12.44 -18.36 -3.54
N HIS A 36 11.41 -17.65 -3.99
CA HIS A 36 11.03 -17.62 -5.42
C HIS A 36 11.27 -16.27 -6.12
N ALA A 37 11.59 -15.18 -5.39
CA ALA A 37 11.82 -13.87 -6.01
C ALA A 37 12.93 -13.90 -7.07
N LEU A 38 14.05 -14.57 -6.79
CA LEU A 38 15.15 -14.68 -7.74
C LEU A 38 14.85 -15.69 -8.85
N VAL A 39 14.31 -16.86 -8.50
CA VAL A 39 14.08 -17.97 -9.45
C VAL A 39 12.99 -17.62 -10.46
N ASP A 40 11.86 -17.07 -9.99
CA ASP A 40 10.67 -16.86 -10.83
C ASP A 40 10.65 -15.47 -11.47
N ARG A 41 11.26 -14.47 -10.83
CA ARG A 41 11.18 -13.05 -11.26
C ARG A 41 12.52 -12.42 -11.57
N SER A 42 13.63 -13.16 -11.44
CA SER A 42 15.00 -12.64 -11.66
C SER A 42 15.30 -11.37 -10.85
N ALA A 43 14.73 -11.28 -9.65
CA ALA A 43 14.80 -10.09 -8.81
C ALA A 43 15.53 -10.39 -7.49
N GLU A 44 16.74 -9.84 -7.35
CA GLU A 44 17.53 -9.91 -6.10
C GLU A 44 16.87 -9.12 -4.95
N ASN A 45 16.16 -8.04 -5.28
CA ASN A 45 15.41 -7.28 -4.30
C ASN A 45 13.98 -7.83 -4.19
N VAL A 46 13.78 -8.66 -3.16
CA VAL A 46 12.50 -9.31 -2.85
C VAL A 46 11.37 -8.29 -2.65
N VAL A 47 11.65 -7.12 -2.06
CA VAL A 47 10.60 -6.10 -1.85
C VAL A 47 10.12 -5.55 -3.19
N THR A 48 11.03 -5.27 -4.12
CA THR A 48 10.64 -4.78 -5.45
C THR A 48 9.92 -5.84 -6.27
N SER A 49 10.29 -7.12 -6.15
CA SER A 49 9.59 -8.20 -6.84
C SER A 49 8.16 -8.37 -6.29
N ILE A 50 7.94 -8.11 -5.00
CA ILE A 50 6.60 -8.09 -4.43
C ILE A 50 5.79 -6.90 -5.00
N VAL A 51 6.32 -5.68 -4.91
CA VAL A 51 5.57 -4.46 -5.28
C VAL A 51 5.30 -4.40 -6.79
N PHE A 52 6.26 -4.78 -7.64
CA PHE A 52 6.11 -4.65 -9.10
C PHE A 52 5.66 -5.93 -9.80
N ASP A 53 5.99 -7.12 -9.29
CA ASP A 53 5.64 -8.38 -9.97
C ASP A 53 4.52 -9.15 -9.24
N PHE A 54 4.74 -9.64 -8.02
CA PHE A 54 3.75 -10.50 -7.33
C PHE A 54 2.46 -9.75 -6.99
N ARG A 55 2.57 -8.47 -6.63
CA ARG A 55 1.46 -7.58 -6.28
C ARG A 55 1.46 -6.32 -7.15
N GLY A 56 1.93 -6.44 -8.39
CA GLY A 56 1.98 -5.31 -9.35
C GLY A 56 0.62 -4.63 -9.59
N PHE A 57 -0.48 -5.37 -9.45
CA PHE A 57 -1.83 -4.81 -9.59
C PHE A 57 -2.15 -3.75 -8.53
N ASP A 58 -1.72 -3.95 -7.28
CA ASP A 58 -1.93 -2.97 -6.21
C ASP A 58 -1.17 -1.67 -6.52
N THR A 59 0.07 -1.79 -7.01
CA THR A 59 0.93 -0.66 -7.42
C THR A 59 0.39 0.08 -8.65
N ILE A 60 -0.21 -0.62 -9.61
CA ILE A 60 -0.92 0.03 -10.73
C ILE A 60 -2.12 0.84 -10.19
N GLY A 61 -2.81 0.33 -9.17
CA GLY A 61 -3.87 1.04 -8.46
C GLY A 61 -3.35 2.32 -7.79
N GLU A 62 -2.25 2.25 -7.06
CA GLU A 62 -1.60 3.42 -6.46
C GLU A 62 -1.21 4.47 -7.51
N ALA A 63 -0.62 4.04 -8.63
CA ALA A 63 -0.29 4.92 -9.74
C ALA A 63 -1.54 5.59 -10.35
N ALA A 64 -2.64 4.85 -10.49
CA ALA A 64 -3.91 5.39 -10.98
C ALA A 64 -4.51 6.43 -10.02
N VAL A 65 -4.40 6.21 -8.69
CA VAL A 65 -4.82 7.19 -7.68
C VAL A 65 -4.00 8.48 -7.79
N LEU A 66 -2.67 8.38 -7.86
CA LEU A 66 -1.80 9.55 -8.01
C LEU A 66 -2.07 10.28 -9.32
N PHE A 67 -2.20 9.54 -10.42
CA PHE A 67 -2.54 10.11 -11.73
C PHE A 67 -3.87 10.87 -11.67
N THR A 68 -4.90 10.26 -11.09
CA THR A 68 -6.21 10.89 -10.93
C THR A 68 -6.13 12.14 -10.07
N ALA A 69 -5.39 12.12 -8.96
CA ALA A 69 -5.19 13.29 -8.11
C ALA A 69 -4.56 14.46 -8.88
N VAL A 70 -3.51 14.20 -9.67
CA VAL A 70 -2.87 15.22 -10.51
C VAL A 70 -3.82 15.74 -11.59
N CYS A 71 -4.56 14.86 -12.26
CA CYS A 71 -5.58 15.24 -13.24
C CYS A 71 -6.68 16.11 -12.61
N SER A 72 -7.16 15.76 -11.40
CA SER A 72 -8.18 16.52 -10.69
C SER A 72 -7.70 17.93 -10.33
N VAL A 73 -6.48 18.06 -9.79
CA VAL A 73 -5.89 19.37 -9.49
C VAL A 73 -5.73 20.18 -10.78
N THR A 74 -5.18 19.58 -11.83
CA THR A 74 -4.99 20.26 -13.12
C THR A 74 -6.32 20.73 -13.72
N ALA A 75 -7.37 19.89 -13.65
CA ALA A 75 -8.70 20.23 -14.14
C ALA A 75 -9.33 21.39 -13.34
N LEU A 76 -9.14 21.43 -12.01
CA LEU A 76 -9.67 22.47 -11.14
C LEU A 76 -9.01 23.83 -11.38
N PHE A 77 -7.69 23.85 -11.59
CA PHE A 77 -6.91 25.07 -11.79
C PHE A 77 -6.72 25.46 -13.27
N ARG A 78 -7.33 24.73 -14.20
CA ARG A 78 -7.28 25.07 -15.62
C ARG A 78 -8.01 26.38 -15.86
N GLU A 79 -7.30 27.39 -16.36
CA GLU A 79 -7.88 28.68 -16.73
C GLU A 79 -8.98 28.45 -17.79
N GLY A 80 -10.22 28.80 -17.44
CA GLY A 80 -11.37 28.62 -18.33
C GLY A 80 -11.20 29.47 -19.56
N GLY A 81 -11.22 28.85 -20.75
CA GLY A 81 -11.09 29.54 -22.03
C GLY A 81 -11.95 30.80 -22.04
N LYS A 82 -11.29 31.96 -22.24
CA LYS A 82 -11.91 33.28 -22.25
C LYS A 82 -13.24 33.23 -23.00
N LYS A 83 -14.35 33.47 -22.30
CA LYS A 83 -15.61 33.79 -22.97
C LYS A 83 -15.37 35.10 -23.72
N LYS A 84 -15.43 35.03 -25.05
CA LYS A 84 -15.62 36.23 -25.88
C LYS A 84 -16.96 36.86 -25.56
#